data_AF-A0A8J2NNY4-F1
#
_entry.id   AF-A0A8J2NNY4-F1
#
_cell.length_a   1.000
_cell.length_b   1.000
_cell.length_c   1.000
_cell.angle_alpha   90.00
_cell.angle_beta   90.00
_cell.angle_gamma   90.00
#
_symmetry.space_group_name_H-M   'P 1'
#
loop_
_entity.id
_entity.type
_entity.pdbx_description
1 polymer ?
#
loop_
_entity_poly.entity_id
_entity_poly.type
_entity_poly.pdbx_seq_one_letter_code
_entity_poly.pdbx_strand_id
1 'polypeptide(L)'
;FGLKPAPWLATRTTYELAQREKTSYPNASKIIQEDIYVDDLISGGSTPEKVVELRQQVQDMMQSGGFTMRKWVSTNETVMSSIPEGLKGSFNFLEISEDKTVKTLGIQWSPISDQ
;
A
#
# COMPACT_ATOMS: atom_id res chain seq x y z
N PHE A 1 18.27 17.30 0.10
CA PHE A 1 16.93 16.99 0.65
C PHE A 1 17.10 16.56 2.10
N GLY A 2 16.32 17.11 3.04
CA GLY A 2 16.52 16.86 4.47
C GLY A 2 15.94 17.95 5.36
N LEU A 3 14.66 18.28 5.21
CA LEU A 3 13.95 19.02 6.23
C LEU A 3 13.51 18.01 7.31
N LYS A 4 14.04 18.16 8.52
CA LYS A 4 13.78 17.26 9.66
C LYS A 4 12.29 16.94 9.92
N PRO A 5 11.27 17.78 9.60
CA PRO A 5 9.85 17.41 9.76
C PRO A 5 9.19 16.83 8.51
N ALA A 6 9.89 16.60 7.40
CA ALA A 6 9.28 16.19 6.13
C ALA A 6 8.40 14.92 6.22
N PRO A 7 8.79 13.85 6.95
CA PRO A 7 7.93 12.68 7.11
C PRO A 7 6.66 12.99 7.91
N TRP A 8 6.79 13.76 9.00
CA TRP A 8 5.66 14.14 9.84
C TRP A 8 4.66 15.02 9.09
N LEU A 9 5.14 15.95 8.25
CA LEU A 9 4.29 16.77 7.41
C LEU A 9 3.56 15.94 6.37
N ALA A 10 4.24 14.99 5.70
CA ALA A 10 3.63 14.09 4.73
C ALA A 10 2.50 13.27 5.37
N THR A 11 2.77 12.61 6.50
CA THR A 11 1.76 11.83 7.24
C THR A 11 0.62 12.71 7.76
N ARG A 12 0.91 13.93 8.23
CA ARG A 12 -0.16 14.84 8.69
C ARG A 12 -1.04 15.28 7.51
N THR A 13 -0.46 15.58 6.35
CA THR A 13 -1.23 16.01 5.19
C THR A 13 -2.15 14.90 4.65
N THR A 14 -1.69 13.65 4.61
CA THR A 14 -2.54 12.52 4.21
C THR A 14 -3.65 12.24 5.23
N TYR A 15 -3.35 12.39 6.53
CA TYR A 15 -4.37 12.29 7.58
C TYR A 15 -5.44 13.39 7.50
N GLU A 16 -5.03 14.65 7.31
CA GLU A 16 -5.96 15.77 7.14
C GLU A 16 -6.82 15.62 5.87
N LEU A 17 -6.25 15.11 4.78
CA LEU A 17 -6.98 14.76 3.57
C LEU A 17 -8.05 13.70 3.84
N ALA A 18 -7.67 12.62 4.53
CA ALA A 18 -8.60 11.56 4.92
C ALA A 18 -9.73 12.07 5.84
N GLN A 19 -9.47 13.05 6.71
CA GLN A 19 -10.54 13.64 7.53
C GLN A 19 -11.51 14.51 6.71
N ARG A 20 -11.00 15.27 5.74
CA ARG A 20 -11.84 16.10 4.86
C ARG A 20 -12.68 15.27 3.91
N GLU A 21 -12.12 14.21 3.38
CA GLU A 21 -12.74 13.34 2.37
C GLU A 21 -13.51 12.16 2.99
N LYS A 22 -13.63 12.11 4.32
CA LYS A 22 -14.32 11.02 5.05
C LYS A 22 -15.76 10.80 4.60
N THR A 23 -16.46 11.85 4.20
CA THR A 23 -17.85 11.75 3.72
C THR A 23 -17.92 11.13 2.32
N SER A 24 -16.96 11.44 1.45
CA SER A 24 -16.87 10.94 0.07
C SER A 24 -16.31 9.51 0.02
N TYR A 25 -15.29 9.23 0.84
CA TYR A 25 -14.53 7.97 0.84
C TYR A 25 -14.36 7.43 2.27
N PRO A 26 -15.43 6.95 2.93
CA PRO A 26 -15.37 6.52 4.32
C PRO A 26 -14.42 5.33 4.55
N ASN A 27 -14.38 4.38 3.60
CA ASN A 27 -13.52 3.19 3.72
C ASN A 27 -12.04 3.52 3.50
N ALA A 28 -11.73 4.30 2.46
CA ALA A 28 -10.36 4.78 2.22
C ALA A 28 -9.86 5.63 3.37
N SER A 29 -10.72 6.51 3.92
CA SER A 29 -10.35 7.37 5.05
C SER A 29 -10.05 6.57 6.31
N LYS A 30 -10.82 5.51 6.58
CA LYS A 30 -10.55 4.60 7.70
C LYS A 30 -9.18 3.92 7.54
N ILE A 31 -8.90 3.41 6.35
CA ILE A 31 -7.67 2.67 6.07
C ILE A 31 -6.44 3.58 6.05
N ILE A 32 -6.55 4.81 5.58
CA ILE A 32 -5.46 5.80 5.72
C ILE A 32 -5.22 6.18 7.19
N GLN A 33 -6.22 6.07 8.06
CA GLN A 33 -6.02 6.35 9.49
C GLN A 33 -5.46 5.15 10.26
N GLU A 34 -5.74 3.93 9.82
CA GLU A 34 -5.40 2.68 10.52
C GLU A 34 -4.16 1.97 9.94
N ASP A 35 -3.96 2.01 8.62
CA ASP A 35 -3.06 1.13 7.88
C ASP A 35 -1.93 1.86 7.11
N ILE A 36 -1.91 3.21 7.10
CA ILE A 36 -0.80 3.95 6.45
C ILE A 36 0.41 4.05 7.38
N TYR A 37 1.57 3.65 6.89
CA TYR A 37 2.85 3.89 7.55
C TYR A 37 3.71 4.82 6.70
N VAL A 38 3.65 6.10 7.03
CA VAL A 38 4.35 7.19 6.33
C VAL A 38 3.96 7.29 4.85
N ASP A 39 4.61 6.51 3.99
CA ASP A 39 4.43 6.47 2.53
C ASP A 39 3.89 5.11 2.04
N ASP A 40 3.94 4.07 2.87
CA ASP A 40 3.52 2.72 2.51
C ASP A 40 2.12 2.43 3.05
N LEU A 41 1.21 2.03 2.16
CA LEU A 41 -0.10 1.53 2.54
C LEU A 41 -0.12 0.01 2.42
N ILE A 42 -0.34 -0.68 3.54
CA ILE A 42 -0.50 -2.14 3.57
C ILE A 42 -1.88 -2.43 4.12
N SER A 43 -2.81 -2.78 3.24
CA SER A 43 -4.18 -3.11 3.64
C SER A 43 -4.65 -4.40 2.97
N GLY A 44 -5.46 -5.16 3.69
CA GLY A 44 -6.02 -6.44 3.25
C GLY A 44 -7.55 -6.39 3.26
N GLY A 45 -8.19 -7.13 2.37
CA GLY A 45 -9.64 -7.24 2.31
C GLY A 45 -10.09 -8.70 2.18
N SER A 46 -11.30 -8.98 2.65
CA SER A 46 -11.83 -10.35 2.68
C SER A 46 -12.14 -10.94 1.31
N THR A 47 -12.33 -10.09 0.28
CA THR A 47 -12.57 -10.53 -1.09
C THR A 47 -11.77 -9.67 -2.09
N PRO A 48 -11.31 -10.23 -3.21
CA PRO A 48 -10.55 -9.48 -4.23
C PRO A 48 -11.28 -8.24 -4.72
N GLU A 49 -12.59 -8.32 -4.93
CA GLU A 49 -13.41 -7.23 -5.47
C GLU A 49 -13.45 -6.05 -4.50
N LYS A 50 -13.57 -6.32 -3.19
CA LYS A 50 -13.52 -5.29 -2.15
C LYS A 50 -12.15 -4.64 -2.08
N VAL A 51 -11.07 -5.40 -2.28
CA VAL A 51 -9.71 -4.86 -2.33
C VAL A 51 -9.53 -3.95 -3.54
N VAL A 52 -10.06 -4.33 -4.71
CA VAL A 52 -10.01 -3.49 -5.92
C VAL A 52 -10.78 -2.18 -5.72
N GLU A 53 -12.01 -2.27 -5.20
CA GLU A 53 -12.83 -1.09 -4.90
C GLU A 53 -12.13 -0.16 -3.92
N LEU A 54 -11.60 -0.74 -2.84
CA LEU A 54 -10.88 0.01 -1.81
C LEU A 54 -9.64 0.69 -2.38
N ARG A 55 -8.82 -0.04 -3.16
CA ARG A 55 -7.65 0.53 -3.83
C ARG A 55 -8.06 1.73 -4.69
N GLN A 56 -9.17 1.63 -5.41
CA GLN A 56 -9.64 2.71 -6.27
C GLN A 56 -10.08 3.92 -5.43
N GLN A 57 -10.86 3.72 -4.36
CA GLN A 57 -11.26 4.80 -3.46
C GLN A 57 -10.05 5.51 -2.83
N VAL A 58 -9.02 4.75 -2.43
CA VAL A 58 -7.78 5.32 -1.90
C VAL A 58 -7.04 6.12 -2.98
N GLN A 59 -6.92 5.57 -4.19
CA GLN A 59 -6.25 6.22 -5.30
C GLN A 59 -6.92 7.55 -5.67
N ASP A 60 -8.26 7.58 -5.70
CA ASP A 60 -9.06 8.76 -6.05
C ASP A 60 -8.99 9.82 -4.94
N MET A 61 -9.11 9.41 -3.67
CA MET A 61 -8.95 10.30 -2.54
C MET A 61 -7.56 10.93 -2.49
N MET A 62 -6.50 10.14 -2.72
CA MET A 62 -5.14 10.67 -2.78
C MET A 62 -4.97 11.64 -3.96
N GLN A 63 -5.57 11.35 -5.12
CA GLN A 63 -5.55 12.25 -6.28
C GLN A 63 -6.28 13.57 -6.01
N SER A 64 -7.37 13.57 -5.23
CA SER A 64 -8.05 14.83 -4.84
C SER A 64 -7.14 15.74 -4.00
N GLY A 65 -6.23 15.14 -3.22
CA GLY A 65 -5.17 15.85 -2.49
C GLY A 65 -3.93 16.18 -3.32
N GLY A 66 -3.89 15.86 -4.61
CA GLY A 66 -2.72 16.05 -5.48
C GLY A 66 -1.62 14.99 -5.34
N PHE A 67 -1.90 13.89 -4.63
CA PHE A 67 -0.98 12.77 -4.46
C PHE A 67 -1.32 11.63 -5.42
N THR A 68 -0.31 10.93 -5.92
CA THR A 68 -0.52 9.72 -6.74
C THR A 68 0.21 8.55 -6.10
N MET A 69 -0.56 7.62 -5.55
CA MET A 69 -0.04 6.34 -5.07
C MET A 69 0.49 5.53 -6.25
N ARG A 70 1.67 4.96 -6.09
CA ARG A 70 2.37 4.17 -7.12
C ARG A 70 2.89 2.90 -6.49
N LYS A 71 3.38 2.00 -7.33
CA LYS A 71 3.98 0.73 -6.93
C LYS A 71 2.99 -0.21 -6.21
N TRP A 72 1.74 -0.24 -6.66
CA TRP A 72 0.75 -1.15 -6.12
C TRP A 72 1.13 -2.61 -6.40
N VAL A 73 1.05 -3.44 -5.36
CA VAL A 73 1.34 -4.87 -5.41
C VAL A 73 0.28 -5.62 -4.60
N SER A 74 -0.13 -6.79 -5.07
CA SER A 74 -1.06 -7.69 -4.38
C SER A 74 -0.66 -9.13 -4.67
N THR A 75 -0.94 -10.02 -3.70
CA THR A 75 -0.79 -11.48 -3.86
C THR A 75 -1.89 -12.10 -4.72
N ASN A 76 -2.96 -11.35 -4.99
CA ASN A 76 -4.09 -11.83 -5.77
C ASN A 76 -4.01 -11.33 -7.23
N GLU A 77 -4.07 -12.25 -8.20
CA GLU A 77 -3.97 -11.93 -9.64
C GLU A 77 -5.14 -11.07 -10.14
N THR A 78 -6.34 -11.25 -9.62
CA THR A 78 -7.51 -10.42 -9.96
C THR A 78 -7.29 -8.98 -9.53
N VAL A 79 -6.71 -8.76 -8.35
CA VAL A 79 -6.34 -7.41 -7.90
C VAL A 79 -5.22 -6.85 -8.77
N MET A 80 -4.19 -7.66 -9.08
CA MET A 80 -3.05 -7.24 -9.91
C MET A 80 -3.43 -6.88 -11.35
N SER A 81 -4.41 -7.55 -11.94
CA SER A 81 -4.91 -7.26 -13.29
C SER A 81 -5.73 -5.96 -13.35
N SER A 82 -6.39 -5.58 -12.25
CA SER A 82 -7.16 -4.33 -12.15
C SER A 82 -6.31 -3.05 -12.09
N ILE A 83 -5.01 -3.17 -11.81
CA ILE A 83 -4.11 -2.03 -11.63
C ILE A 83 -3.57 -1.58 -13.00
N PRO A 84 -3.60 -0.27 -13.33
CA PRO A 84 -2.95 0.25 -14.54
C PRO A 84 -1.43 0.01 -14.52
N GLU A 85 -0.81 -0.35 -15.65
CA GLU A 85 0.62 -0.67 -15.72
C GLU A 85 1.54 0.42 -15.14
N GLY A 86 1.23 1.70 -15.39
CA GLY A 86 2.02 2.84 -14.85
C GLY A 86 1.93 3.03 -13.33
N LEU A 87 1.00 2.32 -12.67
CA LEU A 87 0.81 2.34 -11.22
C LEU A 87 1.25 1.04 -10.55
N LYS A 88 1.48 -0.05 -11.31
CA LYS A 88 1.98 -1.32 -10.79
C LYS A 88 3.39 -1.15 -10.23
N GLY A 89 3.67 -1.82 -9.12
CA GLY A 89 5.03 -2.01 -8.66
C GLY A 89 5.72 -3.06 -9.53
N SER A 90 7.00 -2.87 -9.83
CA SER A 90 7.81 -4.01 -10.26
C SER A 90 7.87 -5.00 -9.10
N PHE A 91 7.50 -6.24 -9.37
CA PHE A 91 7.86 -7.37 -8.52
C PHE A 91 9.38 -7.55 -8.60
N ASN A 92 10.13 -6.73 -7.89
CA ASN A 92 11.30 -7.26 -7.21
C ASN A 92 10.74 -7.87 -5.94
N PHE A 93 10.00 -8.98 -6.08
CA PHE A 93 10.07 -9.98 -5.03
C PHE A 93 11.57 -10.13 -4.81
N LEU A 94 12.05 -9.93 -3.58
CA LEU A 94 13.33 -10.49 -3.21
C LEU A 94 13.20 -11.96 -3.57
N GLU A 95 13.65 -12.29 -4.78
CA GLU A 95 13.83 -13.65 -5.21
C GLU A 95 14.94 -14.11 -4.28
N ILE A 96 14.52 -14.59 -3.11
CA ILE A 96 15.31 -15.49 -2.29
C ILE A 96 15.30 -16.79 -3.09
N SER A 97 15.92 -16.74 -4.27
CA SER A 97 16.51 -17.90 -4.89
C SER A 97 17.39 -18.50 -3.80
N GLU A 98 17.10 -19.75 -3.42
CA GLU A 98 17.81 -20.51 -2.38
C GLU A 98 19.34 -20.52 -2.57
N ASP A 99 19.84 -20.01 -3.70
CA ASP A 99 21.24 -20.01 -4.08
C ASP A 99 21.99 -18.66 -3.90
N LYS A 100 21.35 -17.62 -3.35
CA LYS A 100 22.04 -16.34 -3.09
C LYS A 100 21.84 -15.88 -1.66
N THR A 101 22.68 -16.46 -0.79
CA THR A 101 22.95 -15.99 0.56
C THR A 101 23.37 -14.51 0.56
N VAL A 102 22.44 -13.59 0.82
CA VAL A 102 22.77 -12.25 1.32
C VAL A 102 22.23 -12.15 2.74
N LYS A 103 23.15 -12.29 3.70
CA LYS A 103 22.89 -12.07 5.12
C LYS A 103 22.71 -10.59 5.37
N THR A 104 21.49 -10.15 5.67
CA THR A 104 21.24 -8.99 6.54
C THR A 104 19.81 -9.06 7.09
N LEU A 105 19.67 -9.38 8.39
CA LEU A 105 18.44 -9.28 9.21
C LEU A 105 17.24 -10.09 8.66
N GLY A 106 17.20 -11.42 8.73
CA GLY A 106 17.06 -12.15 9.99
C GLY A 106 15.60 -12.24 10.47
N ILE A 107 14.70 -12.84 9.67
CA ILE A 107 13.65 -13.82 10.04
C ILE A 107 12.75 -14.03 8.81
N GLN A 108 12.72 -15.26 8.29
CA GLN A 108 11.80 -15.73 7.25
C GLN A 108 10.72 -16.56 7.95
N TRP A 109 9.45 -16.17 7.79
CA TRP A 109 8.30 -16.95 8.27
C TRP A 109 7.72 -17.73 7.08
N SER A 110 7.73 -19.06 7.16
CA SER A 110 7.28 -19.98 6.12
C SER A 110 5.98 -20.69 6.56
N PRO A 111 4.83 -20.49 5.90
CA PRO A 111 3.60 -21.21 6.20
C PRO A 111 3.36 -22.45 5.30
N ILE A 112 4.38 -22.98 4.60
CA ILE A 112 4.24 -24.16 3.72
C ILE A 112 4.97 -25.40 4.30
N SER A 113 4.90 -25.55 5.62
CA SER A 113 5.12 -26.85 6.28
C SER A 113 4.27 -26.94 7.54
N ASP A 114 2.94 -26.88 7.37
CA ASP A 114 2.05 -27.57 8.28
C ASP A 114 1.41 -28.72 7.49
N GLN A 115 2.08 -29.86 7.56
CA GLN A 115 1.41 -31.16 7.48
C GLN A 115 1.59 -31.85 8.83
#